data_AF-A0A7S3E529-F1
#
_entry.id   AF-A0A7S3E529-F1
#
_cell.length_a   1.000
_cell.length_b   1.000
_cell.length_c   1.000
_cell.angle_alpha   90.00
_cell.angle_beta   90.00
_cell.angle_gamma   90.00
#
_symmetry.space_group_name_H-M   'P 1'
#
loop_
_entity.id
_entity.type
_entity.pdbx_description
1 polymer ?
#
loop_
_entity_poly.entity_id
_entity_poly.type
_entity_poly.pdbx_seq_one_letter_code
_entity_poly.pdbx_strand_id
1 'polypeptide(L)'
;SGRELVSTGPTLGWTEDIQDGPVFRPTEAEFRDPFAYLEKIRAEAASYGICKIIPPVRPAVSAGLVLKEKDFKFTTNVQYLGVHKPDRKIAKSSKKNVFYRSGKVYNLNTFQKMANQEMSKKFGCAGNLPRKVVEKEYWREVLKEDSRRVEYGSDLDASGFAPSTDCPMARSKWNLKEFAKASSSSLSHIGERIPGVTDPMLYCGMMFSQFAWHVEDCFLNSINYHHQGSPKLWYGVPSSDALKFDQVTYKHVFNKEGAKKGGLDLAGATGKDPKDLQRREDEAAMHFIKKTTMFPPSILLENGVKVCRILQQPGEFVVTFPQAYHGGFSTGFNVGEAVNFASTDWFNFGVSAEKRYQRLRLAPVVSLEELTSAELDRRRAAAKREAAAPAEGSAAAAAAAAAVPDPLVAVWRHKVQELLEAVNFLKPAIVVGTYQGAMSPTNCEVCSKLCYLSVFVGRKFGPGCLDCAMGAARAKGARGKLQGTLYINPKLKENTEFLNAVRPSSGGAESDSFSKILSLIDSHLITRDVTDIDVPKKARSRRPSHCLPRPRQAFSSAPPQHVDPLQGPLAQVCPQTPPAEASSDSLTCDLVDPLVEHMVAEPLEPQTLDEVLGSSITITNPL
;
A
#
# COMPACT_ATOMS: atom_id res chain seq x y z
N SER A 1 38.09 -36.43 -15.73
CA SER A 1 38.77 -35.98 -14.51
C SER A 1 37.79 -35.15 -13.69
N GLY A 2 37.35 -35.66 -12.54
CA GLY A 2 36.43 -34.92 -11.67
C GLY A 2 37.11 -33.68 -11.08
N ARG A 3 36.46 -32.53 -11.21
CA ARG A 3 36.65 -31.41 -10.28
C ARG A 3 35.36 -31.27 -9.51
N GLU A 4 35.34 -31.73 -8.27
CA GLU A 4 34.35 -31.26 -7.31
C GLU A 4 34.47 -29.74 -7.23
N LEU A 5 33.39 -29.05 -7.58
CA LEU A 5 33.20 -27.67 -7.19
C LEU A 5 32.94 -27.66 -5.69
N VAL A 6 34.03 -27.57 -4.90
CA VAL A 6 33.96 -27.43 -3.44
C VAL A 6 33.14 -26.19 -3.13
N SER A 7 31.89 -26.41 -2.75
CA SER A 7 30.88 -25.37 -2.52
C SER A 7 31.13 -24.68 -1.17
N THR A 8 32.07 -23.73 -1.15
CA THR A 8 32.31 -22.82 -0.01
C THR A 8 31.35 -21.62 0.03
N GLY A 9 30.27 -21.65 -0.76
CA GLY A 9 29.16 -20.71 -0.63
C GLY A 9 28.24 -21.08 0.56
N PRO A 10 27.55 -20.11 1.19
CA PRO A 10 26.59 -20.40 2.23
C PRO A 10 25.49 -21.34 1.72
N THR A 11 25.16 -22.36 2.52
CA THR A 11 24.22 -23.42 2.14
C THR A 11 22.80 -22.86 2.03
N LEU A 12 22.33 -22.66 0.79
CA LEU A 12 20.96 -22.19 0.49
C LEU A 12 19.88 -23.28 0.70
N GLY A 13 20.07 -24.17 1.68
CA GLY A 13 19.11 -25.21 2.06
C GLY A 13 17.79 -24.63 2.53
N TRP A 14 17.87 -23.58 3.37
CA TRP A 14 16.74 -22.81 3.92
C TRP A 14 15.72 -22.31 2.89
N THR A 15 16.08 -22.18 1.61
CA THR A 15 15.13 -21.85 0.53
C THR A 15 14.07 -22.93 0.30
N GLU A 16 14.29 -24.15 0.81
CA GLU A 16 13.32 -25.24 0.78
C GLU A 16 12.56 -25.39 2.12
N ASP A 17 13.12 -24.87 3.22
CA ASP A 17 12.54 -24.96 4.58
C ASP A 17 11.45 -23.91 4.84
N ILE A 18 11.30 -22.91 3.96
CA ILE A 18 10.21 -21.92 4.05
C ILE A 18 8.88 -22.56 3.64
N GLN A 19 7.92 -22.56 4.57
CA GLN A 19 6.52 -22.91 4.33
C GLN A 19 5.89 -22.02 3.24
N ASP A 20 5.05 -22.59 2.38
CA ASP A 20 4.25 -21.79 1.47
C ASP A 20 3.05 -21.13 2.20
N GLY A 21 2.67 -19.94 1.76
CA GLY A 21 1.52 -19.20 2.29
C GLY A 21 0.17 -19.74 1.75
N PRO A 22 -0.95 -19.42 2.43
CA PRO A 22 -2.25 -19.98 2.11
C PRO A 22 -2.78 -19.53 0.73
N VAL A 23 -3.47 -20.45 0.05
CA VAL A 23 -3.97 -20.28 -1.32
C VAL A 23 -5.49 -20.50 -1.37
N PHE A 24 -6.22 -19.41 -1.57
CA PHE A 24 -7.67 -19.38 -1.60
C PHE A 24 -8.23 -19.41 -3.03
N ARG A 25 -9.37 -20.07 -3.22
CA ARG A 25 -10.06 -20.24 -4.50
C ARG A 25 -11.55 -19.92 -4.34
N PRO A 26 -11.95 -18.64 -4.38
CA PRO A 26 -13.36 -18.26 -4.27
C PRO A 26 -14.21 -18.88 -5.38
N THR A 27 -15.39 -19.36 -5.01
CA THR A 27 -16.48 -19.61 -5.97
C THR A 27 -16.89 -18.30 -6.65
N GLU A 28 -17.61 -18.38 -7.77
CA GLU A 28 -18.14 -17.18 -8.45
C GLU A 28 -19.02 -16.33 -7.54
N ALA A 29 -19.79 -16.94 -6.64
CA ALA A 29 -20.65 -16.23 -5.70
C ALA A 29 -19.84 -15.43 -4.68
N GLU A 30 -18.80 -16.06 -4.10
CA GLU A 30 -17.88 -15.41 -3.16
C GLU A 30 -17.06 -14.29 -3.83
N PHE A 31 -16.68 -14.48 -5.10
CA PHE A 31 -15.93 -13.50 -5.87
C PHE A 31 -16.72 -12.21 -6.18
N ARG A 32 -18.04 -12.17 -5.95
CA ARG A 32 -18.87 -10.97 -6.17
C ARG A 32 -18.59 -9.84 -5.20
N ASP A 33 -18.09 -10.13 -4.00
CA ASP A 33 -17.75 -9.10 -3.00
C ASP A 33 -16.34 -9.34 -2.42
N PRO A 34 -15.32 -8.57 -2.87
CA PRO A 34 -13.95 -8.75 -2.40
C PRO A 34 -13.81 -8.47 -0.90
N PHE A 35 -14.50 -7.48 -0.34
CA PHE A 35 -14.33 -7.11 1.05
C PHE A 35 -14.98 -8.15 1.98
N ALA A 36 -16.14 -8.69 1.62
CA ALA A 36 -16.73 -9.82 2.34
C ALA A 36 -15.85 -11.08 2.26
N TYR A 37 -15.26 -11.37 1.09
CA TYR A 37 -14.36 -12.52 0.93
C TYR A 37 -13.05 -12.36 1.71
N LEU A 38 -12.45 -11.17 1.70
CA LEU A 38 -11.25 -10.87 2.47
C LEU A 38 -11.50 -11.03 3.97
N GLU A 39 -12.62 -10.54 4.49
CA GLU A 39 -12.98 -10.75 5.91
C GLU A 39 -13.22 -12.23 6.22
N LYS A 40 -13.83 -13.00 5.30
CA LYS A 40 -14.01 -14.46 5.46
C LYS A 40 -12.68 -15.20 5.63
N ILE A 41 -11.67 -14.91 4.81
CA ILE A 41 -10.38 -15.61 4.85
C ILE A 41 -9.39 -15.05 5.89
N ARG A 42 -9.70 -13.86 6.44
CA ARG A 42 -8.79 -13.05 7.27
C ARG A 42 -8.18 -13.80 8.45
N ALA A 43 -8.97 -14.59 9.18
CA ALA A 43 -8.52 -15.26 10.40
C ALA A 43 -7.34 -16.22 10.15
N GLU A 44 -7.37 -16.93 9.02
CA GLU A 44 -6.28 -17.80 8.57
C GLU A 44 -5.19 -16.96 7.89
N ALA A 45 -5.55 -16.15 6.90
CA ALA A 45 -4.63 -15.44 6.03
C ALA A 45 -3.72 -14.45 6.78
N ALA A 46 -4.24 -13.73 7.79
CA ALA A 46 -3.47 -12.77 8.56
C ALA A 46 -2.37 -13.42 9.43
N SER A 47 -2.51 -14.70 9.79
CA SER A 47 -1.49 -15.44 10.57
C SER A 47 -0.22 -15.75 9.77
N TYR A 48 -0.27 -15.62 8.44
CA TYR A 48 0.86 -15.71 7.51
C TYR A 48 1.38 -14.33 7.04
N GLY A 49 0.59 -13.26 7.25
CA GLY A 49 0.89 -11.90 6.81
C GLY A 49 0.61 -11.62 5.32
N ILE A 50 0.71 -12.65 4.46
CA ILE A 50 0.32 -12.61 3.05
C ILE A 50 -0.51 -13.84 2.67
N CYS A 51 -1.40 -13.71 1.70
CA CYS A 51 -2.09 -14.85 1.09
C CYS A 51 -2.22 -14.71 -0.43
N LYS A 52 -2.51 -15.82 -1.10
CA LYS A 52 -2.80 -15.87 -2.54
C LYS A 52 -4.27 -16.15 -2.80
N ILE A 53 -4.86 -15.48 -3.78
CA ILE A 53 -6.23 -15.70 -4.23
C ILE A 53 -6.22 -15.98 -5.74
N ILE A 54 -6.75 -17.14 -6.12
CA ILE A 54 -6.91 -17.54 -7.53
C ILE A 54 -8.37 -17.28 -7.92
N PRO A 55 -8.65 -16.29 -8.79
CA PRO A 55 -10.02 -15.95 -9.17
C PRO A 55 -10.66 -17.06 -10.03
N PRO A 56 -12.00 -17.23 -9.97
CA PRO A 56 -12.72 -18.15 -10.86
C PRO A 56 -12.79 -17.62 -12.30
N VAL A 57 -12.62 -16.32 -12.50
CA VAL A 57 -12.65 -15.66 -13.82
C VAL A 57 -11.25 -15.28 -14.31
N ARG A 58 -11.02 -15.37 -15.61
CA ARG A 58 -9.80 -14.92 -16.29
C ARG A 58 -10.04 -13.61 -17.05
N PRO A 59 -9.01 -12.78 -17.28
CA PRO A 59 -9.14 -11.61 -18.15
C PRO A 59 -9.30 -12.06 -19.62
N ALA A 60 -10.26 -11.47 -20.33
CA ALA A 60 -10.49 -11.74 -21.75
C ALA A 60 -9.48 -11.03 -22.68
N VAL A 61 -8.84 -9.97 -22.19
CA VAL A 61 -7.84 -9.17 -22.91
C VAL A 61 -6.56 -9.10 -22.07
N SER A 62 -5.41 -9.34 -22.67
CA SER A 62 -4.12 -9.28 -21.97
C SER A 62 -3.66 -7.83 -21.74
N ALA A 63 -2.98 -7.58 -20.61
CA ALA A 63 -2.44 -6.26 -20.30
C ALA A 63 -1.46 -5.75 -21.38
N GLY A 64 -0.77 -6.65 -22.09
CA GLY A 64 0.08 -6.31 -23.23
C GLY A 64 -0.67 -5.61 -24.36
N LEU A 65 -1.92 -6.00 -24.65
CA LEU A 65 -2.77 -5.34 -25.64
C LEU A 65 -3.30 -4.00 -25.10
N VAL A 66 -3.88 -4.00 -23.89
CA VAL A 66 -4.43 -2.80 -23.22
C VAL A 66 -3.41 -1.67 -23.11
N LEU A 67 -2.15 -1.99 -22.85
CA LEU A 67 -1.06 -1.01 -22.72
C LEU A 67 -0.46 -0.62 -24.08
N LYS A 68 -0.52 -1.49 -25.10
CA LYS A 68 -0.09 -1.17 -26.48
C LYS A 68 -1.03 -0.13 -27.12
N GLU A 69 -2.34 -0.27 -26.94
CA GLU A 69 -3.35 0.67 -27.45
C GLU A 69 -3.16 2.10 -26.92
N LYS A 70 -2.55 2.25 -25.74
CA LYS A 70 -2.29 3.54 -25.07
C LYS A 70 -0.90 4.13 -25.39
N ASP A 71 -0.16 3.57 -26.35
CA ASP A 71 1.24 3.90 -26.65
C ASP A 71 2.14 3.93 -25.38
N PHE A 72 1.90 2.98 -24.47
CA PHE A 72 2.48 3.03 -23.13
C PHE A 72 4.01 2.96 -23.15
N LYS A 73 4.62 4.03 -22.65
CA LYS A 73 6.07 4.22 -22.52
C LYS A 73 6.42 4.58 -21.08
N PHE A 74 7.54 4.05 -20.59
CA PHE A 74 8.01 4.27 -19.23
C PHE A 74 9.54 4.35 -19.15
N THR A 75 10.05 4.89 -18.04
CA THR A 75 11.48 4.84 -17.70
C THR A 75 11.69 3.86 -16.56
N THR A 76 12.83 3.18 -16.55
CA THR A 76 13.18 2.19 -15.53
C THR A 76 14.01 2.80 -14.41
N ASN A 77 13.76 2.33 -13.19
CA ASN A 77 14.65 2.49 -12.05
C ASN A 77 15.73 1.39 -12.08
N VAL A 78 16.97 1.74 -11.77
CA VAL A 78 18.07 0.79 -11.59
C VAL A 78 18.15 0.43 -10.11
N GLN A 79 18.01 -0.85 -9.81
CA GLN A 79 18.11 -1.41 -8.47
C GLN A 79 19.46 -2.11 -8.30
N TYR A 80 20.06 -1.96 -7.13
CA TYR A 80 21.15 -2.82 -6.67
C TYR A 80 20.55 -3.92 -5.79
N LEU A 81 21.00 -5.16 -5.96
CA LEU A 81 20.54 -6.26 -5.10
C LEU A 81 21.13 -6.17 -3.68
N GLY A 82 20.45 -6.83 -2.73
CA GLY A 82 20.88 -6.97 -1.35
C GLY A 82 20.70 -5.73 -0.47
N VAL A 83 21.54 -5.62 0.57
CA VAL A 83 21.43 -4.56 1.59
C VAL A 83 21.86 -3.22 1.01
N HIS A 84 21.06 -2.18 1.22
CA HIS A 84 21.38 -0.84 0.76
C HIS A 84 22.61 -0.28 1.49
N LYS A 85 23.69 0.01 0.75
CA LYS A 85 24.88 0.68 1.26
C LYS A 85 24.90 2.16 0.79
N PRO A 86 24.99 3.17 1.69
CA PRO A 86 24.92 4.60 1.30
C PRO A 86 26.08 5.11 0.44
N ASP A 87 27.20 4.40 0.44
CA ASP A 87 28.43 4.67 -0.32
C ASP A 87 28.35 4.22 -1.80
N ARG A 88 27.34 3.42 -2.17
CA ARG A 88 27.05 3.05 -3.57
C ARG A 88 26.71 4.29 -4.37
N LYS A 89 27.74 4.89 -4.99
CA LYS A 89 27.67 6.09 -5.85
C LYS A 89 26.76 5.85 -7.06
N ILE A 90 25.47 6.06 -6.87
CA ILE A 90 24.56 6.47 -7.94
C ILE A 90 25.16 7.75 -8.56
N ALA A 91 25.33 7.78 -9.88
CA ALA A 91 26.12 8.78 -10.57
C ALA A 91 25.65 10.22 -10.32
N LYS A 92 26.57 11.19 -10.50
CA LYS A 92 26.46 12.65 -10.20
C LYS A 92 25.07 13.29 -10.49
N SER A 93 24.07 13.11 -9.62
CA SER A 93 22.78 13.80 -9.72
C SER A 93 21.99 13.79 -8.40
N SER A 94 21.94 14.97 -7.75
CA SER A 94 21.02 15.37 -6.66
C SER A 94 20.90 14.46 -5.40
N LYS A 95 21.13 15.06 -4.23
CA LYS A 95 21.03 14.41 -2.89
C LYS A 95 19.58 14.02 -2.45
N LYS A 96 18.66 13.71 -3.37
CA LYS A 96 17.21 13.59 -3.09
C LYS A 96 16.50 12.35 -3.64
N ASN A 97 17.08 11.61 -4.58
CA ASN A 97 16.42 10.45 -5.18
C ASN A 97 16.91 9.14 -4.56
N VAL A 98 15.98 8.34 -4.03
CA VAL A 98 16.26 7.02 -3.43
C VAL A 98 16.57 5.97 -4.51
N PHE A 99 15.98 6.13 -5.70
CA PHE A 99 16.19 5.27 -6.86
C PHE A 99 16.92 6.03 -7.99
N TYR A 100 17.86 5.36 -8.65
CA TYR A 100 18.48 5.86 -9.88
C TYR A 100 17.56 5.56 -11.06
N ARG A 101 17.27 6.53 -11.93
CA ARG A 101 16.62 6.25 -13.22
C ARG A 101 17.69 5.92 -14.25
N SER A 102 17.43 4.90 -15.08
CA SER A 102 18.34 4.48 -16.16
C SER A 102 18.52 5.55 -17.25
N GLY A 103 17.57 6.49 -17.36
CA GLY A 103 17.48 7.46 -18.45
C GLY A 103 16.93 6.89 -19.76
N LYS A 104 16.72 5.56 -19.84
CA LYS A 104 16.18 4.88 -21.02
C LYS A 104 14.64 4.89 -20.98
N VAL A 105 14.04 5.14 -22.13
CA VAL A 105 12.58 5.00 -22.35
C VAL A 105 12.32 3.66 -23.02
N TYR A 106 11.38 2.90 -22.47
CA TYR A 106 10.93 1.61 -22.97
C TYR A 106 9.43 1.63 -23.24
N ASN A 107 8.97 0.77 -24.15
CA ASN A 107 7.60 0.24 -24.12
C ASN A 107 7.67 -1.23 -23.66
N LEU A 108 6.53 -1.90 -23.45
CA LEU A 108 6.52 -3.29 -22.97
C LEU A 108 7.34 -4.24 -23.85
N ASN A 109 7.25 -4.13 -25.17
CA ASN A 109 7.95 -5.01 -26.11
C ASN A 109 9.47 -4.81 -26.06
N THR A 110 9.95 -3.56 -26.04
CA THR A 110 11.40 -3.29 -25.95
C THR A 110 11.96 -3.64 -24.57
N PHE A 111 11.19 -3.48 -23.49
CA PHE A 111 11.58 -3.93 -22.16
C PHE A 111 11.61 -5.46 -22.05
N GLN A 112 10.59 -6.16 -22.57
CA GLN A 112 10.53 -7.62 -22.60
C GLN A 112 11.70 -8.23 -23.39
N LYS A 113 12.03 -7.66 -24.56
CA LYS A 113 13.21 -8.10 -25.34
C LYS A 113 14.51 -7.97 -24.52
N MET A 114 14.71 -6.84 -23.84
CA MET A 114 15.87 -6.62 -22.96
C MET A 114 15.88 -7.61 -21.78
N ALA A 115 14.76 -7.76 -21.08
CA ALA A 115 14.63 -8.67 -19.93
C ALA A 115 14.90 -10.14 -20.32
N ASN A 116 14.39 -10.58 -21.47
CA ASN A 116 14.61 -11.93 -21.99
C ASN A 116 16.08 -12.15 -22.40
N GLN A 117 16.74 -11.15 -23.02
CA GLN A 117 18.17 -11.21 -23.31
C GLN A 117 19.02 -11.35 -22.04
N GLU A 118 18.71 -10.58 -20.99
CA GLU A 118 19.40 -10.66 -19.70
C GLU A 118 19.17 -11.97 -18.94
N MET A 119 18.03 -12.63 -19.18
CA MET A 119 17.72 -13.98 -18.68
C MET A 119 18.49 -15.06 -19.46
N SER A 120 18.46 -15.02 -20.80
CA SER A 120 19.21 -15.95 -21.66
C SER A 120 20.72 -15.89 -21.42
N LYS A 121 21.30 -14.70 -21.21
CA LYS A 121 22.73 -14.56 -20.83
C LYS A 121 23.08 -15.27 -19.52
N LYS A 122 22.12 -15.42 -18.60
CA LYS A 122 22.34 -15.96 -17.26
C LYS A 122 22.05 -17.45 -17.15
N PHE A 123 21.03 -17.94 -17.86
CA PHE A 123 20.52 -19.31 -17.74
C PHE A 123 20.52 -20.11 -19.06
N GLY A 124 20.94 -19.53 -20.18
CA GLY A 124 20.87 -20.16 -21.50
C GLY A 124 19.47 -20.12 -22.15
N CYS A 125 18.43 -19.67 -21.43
CA CYS A 125 17.06 -19.55 -21.93
C CYS A 125 16.33 -18.33 -21.33
N ALA A 126 15.25 -17.90 -21.99
CA ALA A 126 14.31 -16.88 -21.51
C ALA A 126 12.94 -17.47 -21.09
N GLY A 127 12.85 -18.79 -20.92
CA GLY A 127 11.62 -19.47 -20.50
C GLY A 127 11.40 -19.43 -18.98
N ASN A 128 10.21 -19.83 -18.54
CA ASN A 128 9.92 -19.98 -17.11
C ASN A 128 10.75 -21.15 -16.53
N LEU A 129 11.67 -20.83 -15.63
CA LEU A 129 12.51 -21.82 -14.93
C LEU A 129 11.87 -22.25 -13.60
N PRO A 130 12.18 -23.45 -13.09
CA PRO A 130 11.70 -23.89 -11.78
C PRO A 130 12.10 -22.93 -10.66
N ARG A 131 11.17 -22.63 -9.73
CA ARG A 131 11.38 -21.75 -8.55
C ARG A 131 12.76 -21.97 -7.92
N LYS A 132 13.06 -23.24 -7.58
CA LYS A 132 14.26 -23.66 -6.84
C LYS A 132 15.56 -23.18 -7.50
N VAL A 133 15.60 -23.11 -8.84
CA VAL A 133 16.77 -22.67 -9.61
C VAL A 133 16.92 -21.15 -9.53
N VAL A 134 15.85 -20.42 -9.82
CA VAL A 134 15.86 -18.94 -9.89
C VAL A 134 16.04 -18.33 -8.49
N GLU A 135 15.40 -18.90 -7.47
CA GLU A 135 15.46 -18.43 -6.09
C GLU A 135 16.86 -18.63 -5.48
N LYS A 136 17.46 -19.80 -5.67
CA LYS A 136 18.84 -20.04 -5.22
C LYS A 136 19.82 -19.12 -5.94
N GLU A 137 19.66 -18.89 -7.25
CA GLU A 137 20.53 -17.96 -7.98
C GLU A 137 20.33 -16.49 -7.56
N TYR A 138 19.09 -16.05 -7.32
CA TYR A 138 18.80 -14.72 -6.80
C TYR A 138 19.55 -14.47 -5.48
N TRP A 139 19.49 -15.42 -4.54
CA TRP A 139 20.19 -15.27 -3.25
C TRP A 139 21.72 -15.36 -3.38
N ARG A 140 22.25 -16.16 -4.32
CA ARG A 140 23.69 -16.11 -4.66
C ARG A 140 24.11 -14.72 -5.17
N GLU A 141 23.31 -14.08 -6.03
CA GLU A 141 23.61 -12.74 -6.54
C GLU A 141 23.43 -11.62 -5.49
N VAL A 142 22.46 -11.75 -4.59
CA VAL A 142 22.24 -10.84 -3.44
C VAL A 142 23.41 -10.85 -2.46
N LEU A 143 24.03 -12.01 -2.24
CA LEU A 143 25.09 -12.19 -1.24
C LEU A 143 26.50 -11.79 -1.73
N LYS A 144 26.67 -11.44 -3.01
CA LYS A 144 27.94 -10.92 -3.55
C LYS A 144 28.21 -9.49 -3.06
N GLU A 145 29.48 -9.16 -2.84
CA GLU A 145 29.88 -7.83 -2.38
C GLU A 145 29.57 -6.73 -3.40
N ASP A 146 29.87 -7.00 -4.68
CA ASP A 146 29.43 -6.23 -5.85
C ASP A 146 28.14 -6.83 -6.42
N SER A 147 27.03 -6.54 -5.74
CA SER A 147 25.70 -7.03 -6.09
C SER A 147 25.28 -6.58 -7.49
N ARG A 148 24.71 -7.51 -8.29
CA ARG A 148 24.16 -7.21 -9.62
C ARG A 148 23.23 -5.99 -9.61
N ARG A 149 23.24 -5.24 -10.72
CA ARG A 149 22.26 -4.22 -11.05
C ARG A 149 21.18 -4.78 -11.98
N VAL A 150 19.92 -4.39 -11.75
CA VAL A 150 18.76 -4.75 -12.57
C VAL A 150 17.91 -3.52 -12.85
N GLU A 151 17.13 -3.54 -13.93
CA GLU A 151 16.21 -2.46 -14.29
C GLU A 151 14.76 -2.86 -13.95
N TYR A 152 13.97 -1.92 -13.44
CA TYR A 152 12.61 -2.17 -12.98
C TYR A 152 11.71 -0.97 -13.31
N GLY A 153 10.58 -1.21 -13.97
CA GLY A 153 9.53 -0.20 -14.07
C GLY A 153 8.68 -0.24 -12.81
N SER A 154 8.85 0.70 -11.89
CA SER A 154 8.04 0.81 -10.67
C SER A 154 7.20 2.06 -10.66
N ASP A 155 6.06 1.99 -9.95
CA ASP A 155 5.24 3.15 -9.62
C ASP A 155 4.76 3.89 -10.88
N LEU A 156 4.41 3.09 -11.89
CA LEU A 156 4.02 3.57 -13.22
C LEU A 156 2.52 3.89 -13.23
N ASP A 157 2.19 5.10 -13.70
CA ASP A 157 0.82 5.60 -13.74
C ASP A 157 0.06 5.04 -14.97
N ALA A 158 -0.33 3.78 -14.86
CA ALA A 158 -1.06 3.03 -15.88
C ALA A 158 -1.81 1.86 -15.24
N SER A 159 -2.69 1.22 -16.02
CA SER A 159 -3.43 0.02 -15.60
C SER A 159 -3.48 -0.99 -16.74
N GLY A 160 -3.24 -2.26 -16.40
CA GLY A 160 -3.35 -3.41 -17.28
C GLY A 160 -4.76 -3.99 -17.38
N PHE A 161 -5.69 -3.55 -16.52
CA PHE A 161 -7.11 -3.92 -16.63
C PHE A 161 -7.73 -3.31 -17.90
N ALA A 162 -8.45 -4.15 -18.65
CA ALA A 162 -9.12 -3.73 -19.88
C ALA A 162 -10.21 -2.68 -19.61
N PRO A 163 -10.49 -1.75 -20.54
CA PRO A 163 -11.57 -0.78 -20.42
C PRO A 163 -12.95 -1.36 -20.75
N SER A 164 -13.03 -2.46 -21.51
CA SER A 164 -14.29 -3.03 -22.02
C SER A 164 -15.13 -3.70 -20.93
N THR A 165 -16.44 -3.48 -21.01
CA THR A 165 -17.50 -4.13 -20.24
C THR A 165 -17.76 -5.60 -20.61
N ASP A 166 -17.01 -6.17 -21.56
CA ASP A 166 -17.17 -7.56 -21.98
C ASP A 166 -16.10 -8.46 -21.33
N CYS A 167 -15.09 -7.87 -20.68
CA CYS A 167 -14.10 -8.59 -19.91
C CYS A 167 -14.60 -8.85 -18.46
N PRO A 168 -14.80 -10.12 -18.04
CA PRO A 168 -15.35 -10.43 -16.71
C PRO A 168 -14.50 -9.87 -15.56
N MET A 169 -13.17 -9.94 -15.68
CA MET A 169 -12.25 -9.40 -14.70
C MET A 169 -12.34 -7.87 -14.60
N ALA A 170 -12.51 -7.16 -15.73
CA ALA A 170 -12.61 -5.70 -15.75
C ALA A 170 -13.89 -5.16 -15.09
N ARG A 171 -15.01 -5.89 -15.22
CA ARG A 171 -16.29 -5.59 -14.55
C ARG A 171 -16.38 -6.05 -13.10
N SER A 172 -15.51 -6.95 -12.67
CA SER A 172 -15.50 -7.43 -11.30
C SER A 172 -15.13 -6.29 -10.33
N LYS A 173 -15.64 -6.36 -9.09
CA LYS A 173 -15.19 -5.47 -8.00
C LYS A 173 -13.71 -5.67 -7.62
N TRP A 174 -13.03 -6.66 -8.21
CA TRP A 174 -11.59 -6.92 -8.03
C TRP A 174 -10.70 -6.13 -9.01
N ASN A 175 -11.29 -5.32 -9.90
CA ASN A 175 -10.54 -4.37 -10.73
C ASN A 175 -9.88 -3.31 -9.84
N LEU A 176 -8.54 -3.28 -9.81
CA LEU A 176 -7.77 -2.47 -8.86
C LEU A 176 -7.94 -0.95 -9.04
N LYS A 177 -8.46 -0.48 -10.19
CA LYS A 177 -8.78 0.94 -10.41
C LYS A 177 -9.82 1.48 -9.45
N GLU A 178 -10.83 0.67 -9.12
CA GLU A 178 -11.97 1.07 -8.31
C GLU A 178 -11.92 0.45 -6.89
N PHE A 179 -11.01 -0.51 -6.65
CA PHE A 179 -10.93 -1.32 -5.44
C PHE A 179 -10.76 -0.48 -4.15
N ALA A 180 -9.81 0.46 -4.14
CA ALA A 180 -9.57 1.34 -2.99
C ALA A 180 -10.72 2.34 -2.75
N LYS A 181 -11.50 2.65 -3.79
CA LYS A 181 -12.61 3.61 -3.79
C LYS A 181 -13.99 2.95 -3.62
N ALA A 182 -14.05 1.61 -3.56
CA ALA A 182 -15.27 0.86 -3.31
C ALA A 182 -15.90 1.27 -1.96
N SER A 183 -17.23 1.29 -1.87
CA SER A 183 -17.98 1.74 -0.68
C SER A 183 -17.77 0.90 0.60
N SER A 184 -17.07 -0.23 0.49
CA SER A 184 -16.63 -1.10 1.59
C SER A 184 -15.19 -0.83 2.06
N SER A 185 -14.43 -0.03 1.31
CA SER A 185 -13.09 0.45 1.67
C SER A 185 -13.20 1.75 2.45
N SER A 186 -12.54 1.85 3.61
CA SER A 186 -12.47 3.11 4.36
C SER A 186 -11.73 4.20 3.61
N LEU A 187 -10.90 3.86 2.60
CA LEU A 187 -10.23 4.86 1.76
C LEU A 187 -11.17 5.55 0.75
N SER A 188 -12.42 5.09 0.58
CA SER A 188 -13.40 5.74 -0.32
C SER A 188 -13.76 7.17 0.10
N HIS A 189 -13.42 7.56 1.33
CA HIS A 189 -13.60 8.92 1.84
C HIS A 189 -12.51 9.90 1.37
N ILE A 190 -11.38 9.40 0.85
CA ILE A 190 -10.28 10.23 0.37
C ILE A 190 -10.56 10.67 -1.07
N GLY A 191 -10.92 11.94 -1.24
CA GLY A 191 -11.13 12.55 -2.56
C GLY A 191 -9.85 12.96 -3.31
N GLU A 192 -8.72 13.16 -2.62
CA GLU A 192 -7.43 13.42 -3.28
C GLU A 192 -6.88 12.13 -3.91
N ARG A 193 -6.37 12.22 -5.13
CA ARG A 193 -5.62 11.13 -5.75
C ARG A 193 -4.25 10.96 -5.07
N ILE A 194 -4.07 9.82 -4.40
CA ILE A 194 -2.81 9.39 -3.80
C ILE A 194 -2.31 8.15 -4.55
N PRO A 195 -1.32 8.28 -5.46
CA PRO A 195 -0.79 7.15 -6.23
C PRO A 195 -0.28 6.02 -5.34
N GLY A 196 -0.67 4.79 -5.65
CA GLY A 196 -0.43 3.58 -4.86
C GLY A 196 -1.49 3.34 -3.77
N VAL A 197 -2.12 4.39 -3.25
CA VAL A 197 -3.01 4.30 -2.09
C VAL A 197 -4.49 4.32 -2.49
N THR A 198 -4.95 5.34 -3.21
CA THR A 198 -6.32 5.45 -3.74
C THR A 198 -6.43 5.00 -5.19
N ASP A 199 -5.29 4.92 -5.88
CA ASP A 199 -5.17 4.70 -7.31
C ASP A 199 -4.05 3.69 -7.56
N PRO A 200 -4.27 2.64 -8.37
CA PRO A 200 -3.28 1.60 -8.57
C PRO A 200 -2.04 2.10 -9.30
N MET A 201 -0.93 1.39 -9.12
CA MET A 201 0.29 1.58 -9.89
C MET A 201 0.73 0.27 -10.57
N LEU A 202 1.24 0.41 -11.79
CA LEU A 202 1.73 -0.70 -12.61
C LEU A 202 3.22 -0.94 -12.36
N TYR A 203 3.62 -2.21 -12.43
CA TYR A 203 4.96 -2.70 -12.16
C TYR A 203 5.44 -3.62 -13.29
N CYS A 204 6.49 -3.23 -14.00
CA CYS A 204 7.13 -3.99 -15.09
C CYS A 204 8.45 -4.61 -14.58
N GLY A 205 8.39 -5.90 -14.23
CA GLY A 205 9.52 -6.68 -13.69
C GLY A 205 10.40 -7.33 -14.75
N MET A 206 11.66 -7.56 -14.40
CA MET A 206 12.58 -8.46 -15.11
C MET A 206 13.16 -9.49 -14.11
N MET A 207 13.91 -10.47 -14.60
CA MET A 207 14.63 -11.42 -13.74
C MET A 207 15.44 -10.68 -12.65
N PHE A 208 15.20 -11.05 -11.39
CA PHE A 208 15.77 -10.48 -10.17
C PHE A 208 15.39 -9.02 -9.82
N SER A 209 14.54 -8.32 -10.59
CA SER A 209 13.96 -7.04 -10.13
C SER A 209 13.16 -7.28 -8.85
N GLN A 210 13.45 -6.51 -7.80
CA GLN A 210 13.00 -6.79 -6.43
C GLN A 210 12.06 -5.70 -5.90
N PHE A 211 11.14 -6.10 -5.05
CA PHE A 211 10.46 -5.22 -4.11
C PHE A 211 11.03 -5.58 -2.73
N ALA A 212 11.76 -4.63 -2.13
CA ALA A 212 12.54 -4.93 -0.94
C ALA A 212 11.64 -5.18 0.28
N TRP A 213 12.21 -5.67 1.38
CA TRP A 213 11.49 -5.81 2.65
C TRP A 213 10.86 -4.48 3.08
N HIS A 214 9.55 -4.47 3.29
CA HIS A 214 8.80 -3.33 3.81
C HIS A 214 7.44 -3.76 4.39
N VAL A 215 6.79 -2.83 5.09
CA VAL A 215 5.35 -2.83 5.32
C VAL A 215 4.73 -1.71 4.48
N GLU A 216 3.43 -1.77 4.23
CA GLU A 216 2.72 -0.70 3.53
C GLU A 216 2.66 0.60 4.34
N ASP A 217 2.50 1.72 3.63
CA ASP A 217 2.34 3.03 4.25
C ASP A 217 1.14 3.04 5.21
N CYS A 218 1.30 3.67 6.38
CA CYS A 218 0.31 3.70 7.46
C CYS A 218 -0.21 2.31 7.89
N PHE A 219 0.56 1.23 7.64
CA PHE A 219 0.16 -0.16 7.84
C PHE A 219 -1.13 -0.56 7.11
N LEU A 220 -1.45 0.09 5.99
CA LEU A 220 -2.58 -0.30 5.14
C LEU A 220 -2.46 -1.75 4.67
N ASN A 221 -3.56 -2.33 4.18
CA ASN A 221 -3.46 -3.55 3.38
C ASN A 221 -2.89 -3.19 1.99
N SER A 222 -2.39 -4.17 1.26
CA SER A 222 -2.25 -4.07 -0.21
C SER A 222 -2.78 -5.28 -0.93
N ILE A 223 -3.26 -5.06 -2.16
CA ILE A 223 -3.63 -6.11 -3.09
C ILE A 223 -2.85 -5.92 -4.39
N ASN A 224 -2.23 -6.99 -4.86
CA ASN A 224 -1.46 -7.05 -6.09
C ASN A 224 -2.10 -8.07 -7.04
N TYR A 225 -2.31 -7.69 -8.30
CA TYR A 225 -2.73 -8.60 -9.37
C TYR A 225 -1.61 -8.78 -10.39
N HIS A 226 -1.29 -10.02 -10.74
CA HIS A 226 -0.24 -10.32 -11.72
C HIS A 226 -0.86 -10.53 -13.10
N HIS A 227 -0.70 -9.56 -14.00
CA HIS A 227 -1.36 -9.57 -15.30
C HIS A 227 -0.77 -10.59 -16.28
N GLN A 228 0.56 -10.63 -16.42
CA GLN A 228 1.23 -11.45 -17.44
C GLN A 228 2.73 -11.68 -17.16
N GLY A 229 3.30 -12.68 -17.84
CA GLY A 229 4.73 -12.98 -17.83
C GLY A 229 5.15 -14.01 -16.77
N SER A 230 6.44 -14.04 -16.46
CA SER A 230 7.02 -14.99 -15.50
C SER A 230 6.55 -14.74 -14.06
N PRO A 231 6.53 -15.78 -13.20
CA PRO A 231 6.08 -15.66 -11.82
C PRO A 231 6.78 -14.58 -11.00
N LYS A 232 6.08 -14.10 -9.96
CA LYS A 232 6.63 -13.24 -8.91
C LYS A 232 6.75 -14.04 -7.61
N LEU A 233 7.91 -14.04 -6.98
CA LEU A 233 8.13 -14.70 -5.70
C LEU A 233 8.04 -13.67 -4.56
N TRP A 234 7.24 -14.00 -3.56
CA TRP A 234 7.02 -13.21 -2.36
C TRP A 234 7.49 -13.98 -1.13
N TYR A 235 7.97 -13.24 -0.13
CA TYR A 235 8.11 -13.67 1.25
C TYR A 235 7.23 -12.77 2.12
N GLY A 236 6.60 -13.33 3.13
CA GLY A 236 5.75 -12.60 4.08
C GLY A 236 6.01 -13.00 5.52
N VAL A 237 5.90 -12.03 6.41
CA VAL A 237 6.05 -12.13 7.86
C VAL A 237 4.77 -11.56 8.50
N PRO A 238 4.06 -12.32 9.35
CA PRO A 238 2.83 -11.84 9.96
C PRO A 238 3.08 -10.68 10.92
N SER A 239 2.05 -9.86 11.13
CA SER A 239 2.13 -8.69 12.01
C SER A 239 2.42 -9.04 13.48
N SER A 240 2.11 -10.27 13.92
CA SER A 240 2.51 -10.81 15.23
C SER A 240 4.03 -10.79 15.45
N ASP A 241 4.80 -10.88 14.36
CA ASP A 241 6.25 -11.00 14.38
C ASP A 241 6.94 -9.71 13.90
N ALA A 242 6.19 -8.65 13.57
CA ALA A 242 6.73 -7.42 12.96
C ALA A 242 7.74 -6.66 13.85
N LEU A 243 7.48 -6.59 15.17
CA LEU A 243 8.47 -6.02 16.11
C LEU A 243 9.72 -6.90 16.23
N LYS A 244 9.53 -8.23 16.21
CA LYS A 244 10.64 -9.18 16.25
C LYS A 244 11.50 -9.10 14.98
N PHE A 245 10.89 -8.88 13.82
CA PHE A 245 11.57 -8.56 12.56
C PHE A 245 12.41 -7.29 12.70
N ASP A 246 11.85 -6.19 13.21
CA ASP A 246 12.59 -4.93 13.43
C ASP A 246 13.81 -5.14 14.35
N GLN A 247 13.64 -5.90 15.45
CA GLN A 247 14.72 -6.22 16.41
C GLN A 247 15.82 -7.12 15.82
N VAL A 248 15.44 -8.20 15.11
CA VAL A 248 16.39 -9.14 14.48
C VAL A 248 17.17 -8.45 13.37
N THR A 249 16.50 -7.66 12.52
CA THR A 249 17.17 -6.94 11.43
C THR A 249 18.11 -5.85 11.95
N TYR A 250 17.74 -5.15 13.02
CA TYR A 250 18.66 -4.25 13.72
C TYR A 250 19.96 -4.97 14.12
N LYS A 251 19.84 -6.11 14.84
CA LYS A 251 20.98 -6.86 15.39
C LYS A 251 21.85 -7.50 14.30
N HIS A 252 21.24 -8.10 13.27
CA HIS A 252 21.94 -8.97 12.32
C HIS A 252 22.23 -8.33 10.95
N VAL A 253 21.48 -7.31 10.53
CA VAL A 253 21.65 -6.68 9.21
C VAL A 253 22.33 -5.31 9.33
N PHE A 254 21.92 -4.48 10.27
CA PHE A 254 22.37 -3.08 10.37
C PHE A 254 23.50 -2.86 11.40
N ASN A 255 23.45 -3.48 12.57
CA ASN A 255 24.44 -3.29 13.63
C ASN A 255 25.60 -4.31 13.58
N LYS A 256 26.49 -4.14 12.59
CA LYS A 256 27.59 -5.09 12.33
C LYS A 256 28.70 -5.12 13.39
N GLU A 257 28.80 -4.12 14.26
CA GLU A 257 29.82 -4.13 15.33
C GLU A 257 29.42 -5.04 16.51
N GLY A 258 28.11 -5.14 16.81
CA GLY A 258 27.60 -6.12 17.77
C GLY A 258 27.78 -7.56 17.30
N ALA A 259 27.59 -7.82 16.01
CA ALA A 259 27.69 -9.16 15.42
C ALA A 259 29.10 -9.78 15.44
N LYS A 260 30.17 -8.96 15.53
CA LYS A 260 31.56 -9.46 15.63
C LYS A 260 31.92 -10.01 17.02
N LYS A 261 31.15 -9.67 18.05
CA LYS A 261 31.28 -10.27 19.40
C LYS A 261 30.29 -11.43 19.52
N GLY A 262 30.64 -12.58 18.95
CA GLY A 262 29.87 -13.81 19.11
C GLY A 262 29.65 -14.11 20.60
N GLY A 263 28.39 -14.36 20.98
CA GLY A 263 28.03 -14.62 22.38
C GLY A 263 27.01 -13.66 23.03
N LEU A 264 26.30 -12.81 22.28
CA LEU A 264 25.10 -12.15 22.82
C LEU A 264 23.85 -13.00 22.60
N ASP A 265 23.66 -13.90 23.56
CA ASP A 265 22.50 -14.75 23.81
C ASP A 265 21.17 -14.01 23.54
N LEU A 266 20.21 -14.69 22.90
CA LEU A 266 18.86 -14.15 22.68
C LEU A 266 18.13 -13.94 24.03
N ALA A 267 18.46 -14.72 25.06
CA ALA A 267 17.96 -14.50 26.42
C ALA A 267 18.63 -13.31 27.12
N GLY A 268 19.87 -12.96 26.76
CA GLY A 268 20.62 -11.81 27.31
C GLY A 268 20.37 -10.49 26.57
N ALA A 269 19.89 -10.55 25.32
CA ALA A 269 19.56 -9.39 24.50
C ALA A 269 18.25 -8.68 24.90
N THR A 270 17.73 -8.91 26.12
CA THR A 270 16.72 -8.04 26.71
C THR A 270 17.28 -6.63 26.86
N GLY A 271 16.92 -5.73 25.94
CA GLY A 271 16.93 -4.30 26.20
C GLY A 271 15.93 -4.03 27.34
N LYS A 272 16.37 -4.17 28.60
CA LYS A 272 15.50 -4.02 29.77
C LYS A 272 14.92 -2.60 29.90
N ASP A 273 15.54 -1.61 29.24
CA ASP A 273 14.92 -0.31 28.98
C ASP A 273 14.05 -0.37 27.72
N PRO A 274 12.71 -0.24 27.84
CA PRO A 274 11.80 -0.21 26.69
C PRO A 274 12.12 0.92 25.69
N LYS A 275 12.77 2.00 26.13
CA LYS A 275 13.15 3.12 25.25
C LYS A 275 14.26 2.74 24.28
N ASP A 276 15.26 1.97 24.73
CA ASP A 276 16.32 1.51 23.84
C ASP A 276 15.81 0.45 22.86
N LEU A 277 14.91 -0.44 23.31
CA LEU A 277 14.25 -1.38 22.40
C LEU A 277 13.47 -0.64 21.31
N GLN A 278 12.64 0.34 21.70
CA GLN A 278 11.87 1.13 20.74
C GLN A 278 12.75 1.92 19.77
N ARG A 279 13.89 2.45 20.23
CA ARG A 279 14.88 3.14 19.39
C ARG A 279 15.45 2.21 18.33
N ARG A 280 15.83 0.98 18.68
CA ARG A 280 16.39 -0.01 17.75
C ARG A 280 15.37 -0.42 16.68
N GLU A 281 14.11 -0.59 17.08
CA GLU A 281 13.00 -0.87 16.15
C GLU A 281 12.77 0.29 15.17
N ASP A 282 12.73 1.52 15.68
CA ASP A 282 12.55 2.73 14.87
C ASP A 282 13.75 2.95 13.92
N GLU A 283 14.98 2.66 14.36
CA GLU A 283 16.19 2.68 13.52
C GLU A 283 16.10 1.64 12.37
N ALA A 284 15.65 0.41 12.66
CA ALA A 284 15.44 -0.61 11.62
C ALA A 284 14.34 -0.22 10.62
N ALA A 285 13.18 0.24 11.11
CA ALA A 285 12.06 0.68 10.27
C ALA A 285 12.48 1.78 9.28
N MET A 286 13.37 2.70 9.66
CA MET A 286 13.91 3.75 8.78
C MET A 286 14.76 3.23 7.60
N HIS A 287 15.26 1.99 7.66
CA HIS A 287 15.88 1.33 6.50
C HIS A 287 14.84 0.75 5.54
N PHE A 288 13.73 0.21 6.06
CA PHE A 288 12.70 -0.46 5.27
C PHE A 288 11.70 0.50 4.59
N ILE A 289 11.41 1.65 5.20
CA ILE A 289 10.57 2.71 4.58
C ILE A 289 11.11 3.18 3.23
N LYS A 290 12.41 3.02 2.95
CA LYS A 290 13.01 3.36 1.66
C LYS A 290 12.75 2.32 0.56
N LYS A 291 12.22 1.14 0.90
CA LYS A 291 11.99 -0.02 0.01
C LYS A 291 13.24 -0.42 -0.82
N THR A 292 14.45 -0.33 -0.23
CA THR A 292 15.73 -0.64 -0.91
C THR A 292 16.54 -1.82 -0.34
N THR A 293 16.23 -2.34 0.84
CA THR A 293 17.07 -3.35 1.52
C THR A 293 16.50 -4.76 1.41
N MET A 294 17.22 -5.65 0.72
CA MET A 294 16.95 -7.10 0.75
C MET A 294 18.04 -7.84 1.51
N PHE A 295 17.63 -8.84 2.29
CA PHE A 295 18.49 -9.77 3.01
C PHE A 295 17.78 -11.15 3.09
N PRO A 296 18.52 -12.26 3.21
CA PRO A 296 17.93 -13.60 3.20
C PRO A 296 16.94 -13.84 4.34
N PRO A 297 15.76 -14.44 4.07
CA PRO A 297 14.86 -14.98 5.09
C PRO A 297 15.51 -15.89 6.13
N SER A 298 16.65 -16.54 5.85
CA SER A 298 17.33 -17.41 6.82
C SER A 298 17.65 -16.68 8.13
N ILE A 299 18.05 -15.40 8.07
CA ILE A 299 18.33 -14.55 9.24
C ILE A 299 17.09 -14.42 10.14
N LEU A 300 15.88 -14.44 9.56
CA LEU A 300 14.61 -14.39 10.29
C LEU A 300 14.30 -15.77 10.90
N LEU A 301 14.38 -16.83 10.10
CA LEU A 301 14.11 -18.20 10.51
C LEU A 301 15.02 -18.66 11.66
N GLU A 302 16.33 -18.40 11.54
CA GLU A 302 17.37 -18.71 12.55
C GLU A 302 17.12 -18.01 13.89
N ASN A 303 16.38 -16.89 13.88
CA ASN A 303 15.98 -16.15 15.09
C ASN A 303 14.49 -16.39 15.46
N GLY A 304 13.83 -17.36 14.83
CA GLY A 304 12.44 -17.76 15.10
C GLY A 304 11.41 -16.69 14.74
N VAL A 305 11.66 -15.85 13.74
CA VAL A 305 10.63 -15.01 13.10
C VAL A 305 9.94 -15.86 12.03
N LYS A 306 8.61 -15.91 12.05
CA LYS A 306 7.83 -16.65 11.04
C LYS A 306 8.02 -16.01 9.66
N VAL A 307 8.31 -16.84 8.66
CA VAL A 307 8.29 -16.45 7.24
C VAL A 307 7.45 -17.46 6.47
N CYS A 308 6.66 -16.98 5.52
CA CYS A 308 6.05 -17.81 4.48
C CYS A 308 6.46 -17.32 3.08
N ARG A 309 6.22 -18.14 2.06
CA ARG A 309 6.55 -17.85 0.66
C ARG A 309 5.32 -18.01 -0.23
N ILE A 310 5.19 -17.15 -1.25
CA ILE A 310 4.16 -17.30 -2.29
C ILE A 310 4.80 -17.16 -3.67
N LEU A 311 4.53 -18.13 -4.54
CA LEU A 311 4.78 -18.03 -5.97
C LEU A 311 3.48 -17.61 -6.68
N GLN A 312 3.45 -16.37 -7.16
CA GLN A 312 2.32 -15.75 -7.86
C GLN A 312 2.49 -15.90 -9.38
N GLN A 313 1.50 -16.50 -10.03
CA GLN A 313 1.36 -16.72 -11.46
C GLN A 313 0.48 -15.64 -12.11
N PRO A 314 0.51 -15.49 -13.44
CA PRO A 314 -0.47 -14.69 -14.17
C PRO A 314 -1.91 -15.08 -13.84
N GLY A 315 -2.76 -14.08 -13.60
CA GLY A 315 -4.14 -14.24 -13.18
C GLY A 315 -4.35 -14.36 -11.67
N GLU A 316 -3.30 -14.43 -10.85
CA GLU A 316 -3.44 -14.58 -9.38
C GLU A 316 -3.27 -13.24 -8.64
N PHE A 317 -4.06 -13.07 -7.58
CA PHE A 317 -3.90 -11.97 -6.63
C PHE A 317 -3.01 -12.40 -5.46
N VAL A 318 -2.20 -11.47 -4.93
CA VAL A 318 -1.57 -11.56 -3.62
C VAL A 318 -2.07 -10.40 -2.76
N VAL A 319 -2.43 -10.70 -1.51
CA VAL A 319 -2.87 -9.72 -0.51
C VAL A 319 -1.84 -9.67 0.61
N THR A 320 -1.50 -8.47 1.07
CA THR A 320 -0.69 -8.24 2.27
C THR A 320 -1.54 -7.58 3.35
N PHE A 321 -1.47 -8.12 4.57
CA PHE A 321 -2.27 -7.70 5.71
C PHE A 321 -1.60 -6.55 6.49
N PRO A 322 -2.34 -5.83 7.36
CA PRO A 322 -1.78 -4.66 8.05
C PRO A 322 -0.52 -5.02 8.85
N GLN A 323 0.51 -4.18 8.72
CA GLN A 323 1.82 -4.36 9.38
C GLN A 323 2.55 -5.68 9.01
N ALA A 324 2.11 -6.43 7.99
CA ALA A 324 2.83 -7.62 7.51
C ALA A 324 4.07 -7.22 6.69
N TYR A 325 5.25 -7.57 7.19
CA TYR A 325 6.50 -7.34 6.46
C TYR A 325 6.55 -8.28 5.25
N HIS A 326 6.83 -7.74 4.08
CA HIS A 326 6.92 -8.52 2.85
C HIS A 326 8.00 -7.99 1.92
N GLY A 327 8.52 -8.87 1.07
CA GLY A 327 9.57 -8.58 0.10
C GLY A 327 9.71 -9.72 -0.90
N GLY A 328 10.42 -9.51 -2.00
CA GLY A 328 10.49 -10.53 -3.05
C GLY A 328 11.05 -10.02 -4.37
N PHE A 329 10.93 -10.85 -5.41
CA PHE A 329 11.52 -10.58 -6.73
C PHE A 329 10.77 -11.26 -7.88
N SER A 330 11.00 -10.75 -9.08
CA SER A 330 10.46 -11.31 -10.33
C SER A 330 11.39 -12.38 -10.92
N THR A 331 10.83 -13.50 -11.36
CA THR A 331 11.61 -14.63 -11.90
C THR A 331 12.03 -14.45 -13.37
N GLY A 332 11.40 -13.51 -14.08
CA GLY A 332 11.62 -13.17 -15.49
C GLY A 332 10.89 -11.88 -15.85
N PHE A 333 10.63 -11.62 -17.14
CA PHE A 333 9.78 -10.50 -17.55
C PHE A 333 8.35 -10.67 -17.01
N ASN A 334 7.78 -9.66 -16.34
CA ASN A 334 6.38 -9.67 -15.96
C ASN A 334 5.75 -8.28 -15.83
N VAL A 335 4.42 -8.26 -15.78
CA VAL A 335 3.62 -7.08 -15.48
C VAL A 335 2.65 -7.42 -14.35
N GLY A 336 2.68 -6.62 -13.28
CA GLY A 336 1.69 -6.65 -12.20
C GLY A 336 1.18 -5.25 -11.89
N GLU A 337 0.13 -5.17 -11.09
CA GLU A 337 -0.53 -3.93 -10.68
C GLU A 337 -0.91 -4.04 -9.20
N ALA A 338 -0.78 -2.97 -8.42
CA ALA A 338 -1.14 -2.99 -7.00
C ALA A 338 -1.77 -1.69 -6.52
N VAL A 339 -2.59 -1.79 -5.47
CA VAL A 339 -3.16 -0.65 -4.73
C VAL A 339 -3.29 -1.00 -3.24
N ASN A 340 -3.17 -0.02 -2.36
CA ASN A 340 -3.51 -0.19 -0.95
C ASN A 340 -5.03 -0.16 -0.73
N PHE A 341 -5.48 -0.66 0.43
CA PHE A 341 -6.84 -0.48 0.90
C PHE A 341 -6.92 -0.51 2.43
N ALA A 342 -8.06 -0.07 2.98
CA ALA A 342 -8.35 -0.14 4.40
C ALA A 342 -9.73 -0.80 4.59
N SER A 343 -9.74 -2.02 5.11
CA SER A 343 -10.93 -2.68 5.65
C SER A 343 -11.06 -2.38 7.16
N THR A 344 -12.13 -2.87 7.79
CA THR A 344 -12.39 -2.64 9.23
C THR A 344 -11.28 -3.17 10.14
N ASP A 345 -10.53 -4.17 9.69
CA ASP A 345 -9.37 -4.74 10.36
C ASP A 345 -8.23 -3.75 10.60
N TRP A 346 -7.99 -2.83 9.65
CA TRP A 346 -6.88 -1.89 9.67
C TRP A 346 -6.91 -0.96 10.90
N PHE A 347 -8.09 -0.65 11.42
CA PHE A 347 -8.24 0.20 12.62
C PHE A 347 -7.58 -0.40 13.88
N ASN A 348 -7.35 -1.72 13.94
CA ASN A 348 -6.56 -2.35 15.01
C ASN A 348 -5.08 -1.89 14.99
N PHE A 349 -4.58 -1.48 13.82
CA PHE A 349 -3.18 -1.13 13.57
C PHE A 349 -2.96 0.39 13.42
N GLY A 350 -4.02 1.14 13.11
CA GLY A 350 -3.96 2.58 12.84
C GLY A 350 -3.27 3.42 13.92
N VAL A 351 -3.56 3.17 15.20
CA VAL A 351 -2.90 3.88 16.33
C VAL A 351 -1.40 3.58 16.37
N SER A 352 -1.03 2.31 16.21
CA SER A 352 0.37 1.87 16.17
C SER A 352 1.13 2.46 14.98
N ALA A 353 0.48 2.54 13.82
CA ALA A 353 1.00 3.23 12.64
C ALA A 353 1.22 4.72 12.93
N GLU A 354 0.19 5.44 13.41
CA GLU A 354 0.28 6.87 13.74
C GLU A 354 1.43 7.15 14.71
N LYS A 355 1.56 6.37 15.79
CA LYS A 355 2.63 6.51 16.78
C LYS A 355 4.01 6.20 16.19
N ARG A 356 4.15 5.23 15.28
CA ARG A 356 5.41 4.98 14.55
C ARG A 356 5.79 6.18 13.67
N TYR A 357 4.86 6.70 12.85
CA TYR A 357 5.13 7.89 12.01
C TYR A 357 5.51 9.12 12.85
N GLN A 358 4.85 9.34 14.01
CA GLN A 358 5.19 10.42 14.94
C GLN A 358 6.62 10.32 15.49
N ARG A 359 7.05 9.13 15.95
CA ARG A 359 8.41 8.92 16.48
C ARG A 359 9.47 9.12 15.40
N LEU A 360 9.21 8.59 14.20
CA LEU A 360 10.07 8.76 13.02
C LEU A 360 10.01 10.16 12.40
N ARG A 361 9.06 11.01 12.85
CA ARG A 361 8.75 12.36 12.35
C ARG A 361 8.39 12.42 10.86
N LEU A 362 7.84 11.32 10.33
CA LEU A 362 7.43 11.20 8.95
C LEU A 362 5.98 11.65 8.79
N ALA A 363 5.68 12.30 7.67
CA ALA A 363 4.30 12.62 7.31
C ALA A 363 3.58 11.34 6.87
N PRO A 364 2.47 10.93 7.53
CA PRO A 364 1.65 9.83 7.06
C PRO A 364 0.90 10.23 5.78
N VAL A 365 0.57 9.24 4.95
CA VAL A 365 -0.18 9.44 3.69
C VAL A 365 -1.68 9.62 3.89
N VAL A 366 -2.22 9.13 5.01
CA VAL A 366 -3.64 9.22 5.38
C VAL A 366 -3.80 9.60 6.86
N SER A 367 -4.88 10.27 7.23
CA SER A 367 -5.17 10.59 8.63
C SER A 367 -6.06 9.52 9.28
N LEU A 368 -5.57 8.90 10.35
CA LEU A 368 -6.36 7.98 11.17
C LEU A 368 -7.62 8.66 11.74
N GLU A 369 -7.46 9.89 12.23
CA GLU A 369 -8.53 10.68 12.83
C GLU A 369 -9.64 11.02 11.83
N GLU A 370 -9.28 11.37 10.59
CA GLU A 370 -10.22 11.62 9.49
C GLU A 370 -10.94 10.33 9.06
N LEU A 371 -10.18 9.26 8.77
CA LEU A 371 -10.75 7.98 8.32
C LEU A 371 -11.69 7.36 9.36
N THR A 372 -11.35 7.46 10.65
CA THR A 372 -12.24 7.00 11.74
C THR A 372 -13.50 7.87 11.81
N SER A 373 -13.37 9.19 11.66
CA SER A 373 -14.52 10.11 11.67
C SER A 373 -15.48 9.87 10.51
N ALA A 374 -14.93 9.65 9.31
CA ALA A 374 -15.69 9.46 8.09
C ALA A 374 -16.43 8.10 8.08
N GLU A 375 -15.81 7.05 8.61
CA GLU A 375 -16.43 5.73 8.78
C GLU A 375 -17.57 5.75 9.81
N LEU A 376 -17.44 6.52 10.90
CA LEU A 376 -18.52 6.75 11.87
C LEU A 376 -19.65 7.57 11.24
N ASP A 377 -19.33 8.62 10.48
CA ASP A 377 -20.30 9.40 9.70
C ASP A 377 -21.08 8.52 8.71
N ARG A 378 -20.39 7.61 8.00
CA ARG A 378 -20.98 6.66 7.04
C ARG A 378 -22.01 5.75 7.71
N ARG A 379 -21.67 5.16 8.87
CA ARG A 379 -22.58 4.31 9.66
C ARG A 379 -23.76 5.10 10.22
N ARG A 380 -23.51 6.29 10.74
CA ARG A 380 -24.55 7.21 11.25
C ARG A 380 -25.54 7.63 10.15
N ALA A 381 -25.05 7.90 8.95
CA ALA A 381 -25.89 8.20 7.79
C ALA A 381 -26.69 6.98 7.32
N ALA A 382 -26.07 5.80 7.27
CA ALA A 382 -26.77 4.55 6.94
C ALA A 382 -27.88 4.24 7.96
N ALA A 383 -27.60 4.30 9.27
CA ALA A 383 -28.58 4.11 10.33
C ALA A 383 -29.78 5.06 10.21
N LYS A 384 -29.54 6.35 9.93
CA LYS A 384 -30.61 7.34 9.68
C LYS A 384 -31.46 7.00 8.45
N ARG A 385 -30.84 6.51 7.37
CA ARG A 385 -31.54 6.11 6.15
C ARG A 385 -32.43 4.89 6.38
N GLU A 386 -31.90 3.84 7.00
CA GLU A 386 -32.68 2.63 7.30
C GLU A 386 -33.82 2.91 8.30
N ALA A 387 -33.59 3.78 9.29
CA ALA A 387 -34.63 4.21 10.23
C ALA A 387 -35.76 5.03 9.57
N ALA A 388 -35.48 5.69 8.44
CA ALA A 388 -36.47 6.43 7.66
C ALA A 388 -37.16 5.58 6.58
N ALA A 389 -36.77 4.31 6.40
CA ALA A 389 -37.37 3.43 5.41
C ALA A 389 -38.76 2.93 5.86
N PRO A 390 -39.79 2.96 5.00
CA PRO A 390 -41.18 2.68 5.38
C PRO A 390 -41.52 1.17 5.50
N ALA A 391 -40.54 0.32 5.83
CA ALA A 391 -40.69 -1.14 5.81
C ALA A 391 -40.79 -1.76 7.22
N GLU A 392 -41.51 -2.88 7.34
CA GLU A 392 -41.42 -3.74 8.53
C GLU A 392 -39.97 -4.21 8.73
N GLY A 393 -39.46 -4.13 9.96
CA GLY A 393 -38.07 -4.43 10.27
C GLY A 393 -37.08 -3.26 10.12
N SER A 394 -37.53 -2.06 9.75
CA SER A 394 -36.68 -0.85 9.65
C SER A 394 -35.82 -0.58 10.90
N ALA A 395 -36.37 -0.80 12.10
CA ALA A 395 -35.63 -0.66 13.36
C ALA A 395 -34.45 -1.65 13.50
N ALA A 396 -34.61 -2.90 13.03
CA ALA A 396 -33.55 -3.90 13.06
C ALA A 396 -32.49 -3.63 11.98
N ALA A 397 -32.91 -3.20 10.78
CA ALA A 397 -32.01 -2.75 9.73
C ALA A 397 -31.21 -1.50 10.16
N ALA A 398 -31.85 -0.54 10.81
CA ALA A 398 -31.20 0.63 11.39
C ALA A 398 -30.20 0.26 12.50
N ALA A 399 -30.54 -0.67 13.40
CA ALA A 399 -29.62 -1.18 14.41
C ALA A 399 -28.40 -1.89 13.80
N ALA A 400 -28.60 -2.69 12.75
CA ALA A 400 -27.51 -3.35 12.02
C ALA A 400 -26.60 -2.34 11.28
N ALA A 401 -27.19 -1.32 10.64
CA ALA A 401 -26.44 -0.23 9.99
C ALA A 401 -25.72 0.68 11.00
N ALA A 402 -26.29 0.85 12.20
CA ALA A 402 -25.72 1.60 13.32
C ALA A 402 -24.59 0.84 14.05
N ALA A 403 -24.51 -0.49 13.90
CA ALA A 403 -23.52 -1.31 14.58
C ALA A 403 -22.10 -0.85 14.21
N VAL A 404 -21.34 -0.39 15.20
CA VAL A 404 -19.93 0.01 15.02
C VAL A 404 -19.00 -1.13 15.47
N PRO A 405 -18.07 -1.60 14.62
CA PRO A 405 -17.06 -2.60 14.97
C PRO A 405 -16.15 -2.18 16.11
N ASP A 406 -15.75 -3.12 16.97
CA ASP A 406 -14.87 -2.85 18.13
C ASP A 406 -13.58 -2.09 17.79
N PRO A 407 -12.85 -2.38 16.67
CA PRO A 407 -11.63 -1.65 16.33
C PRO A 407 -11.84 -0.14 16.17
N LEU A 408 -12.95 0.27 15.54
CA LEU A 408 -13.30 1.68 15.35
C LEU A 408 -13.62 2.37 16.68
N VAL A 409 -14.38 1.69 17.55
CA VAL A 409 -14.70 2.20 18.89
C VAL A 409 -13.44 2.30 19.75
N ALA A 410 -12.51 1.35 19.63
CA ALA A 410 -11.23 1.38 20.32
C ALA A 410 -10.34 2.55 19.88
N VAL A 411 -10.22 2.81 18.56
CA VAL A 411 -9.51 4.00 18.05
C VAL A 411 -10.16 5.29 18.54
N TRP A 412 -11.49 5.41 18.46
CA TRP A 412 -12.19 6.62 18.91
C TRP A 412 -12.01 6.87 20.41
N ARG A 413 -12.18 5.82 21.24
CA ARG A 413 -11.94 5.89 22.69
C ARG A 413 -10.52 6.31 23.02
N HIS A 414 -9.52 5.75 22.33
CA HIS A 414 -8.13 6.15 22.51
C HIS A 414 -7.91 7.63 22.18
N LYS A 415 -8.46 8.14 21.06
CA LYS A 415 -8.33 9.56 20.68
C LYS A 415 -9.05 10.49 21.66
N VAL A 416 -10.22 10.10 22.17
CA VAL A 416 -10.93 10.83 23.23
C VAL A 416 -10.10 10.87 24.53
N GLN A 417 -9.47 9.77 24.92
CA GLN A 417 -8.62 9.69 26.12
C GLN A 417 -7.38 10.57 25.98
N GLU A 418 -6.64 10.49 24.86
CA GLU A 418 -5.50 11.38 24.56
C GLU A 418 -5.87 12.86 24.69
N LEU A 419 -7.08 13.22 24.23
CA LEU A 419 -7.56 14.60 24.26
C LEU A 419 -7.98 15.05 25.66
N LEU A 420 -8.68 14.21 26.43
CA LEU A 420 -9.04 14.47 27.82
C LEU A 420 -7.79 14.66 28.70
N GLU A 421 -6.81 13.77 28.57
CA GLU A 421 -5.52 13.86 29.28
C GLU A 421 -4.80 15.17 28.95
N ALA A 422 -4.72 15.52 27.66
CA ALA A 422 -4.05 16.73 27.23
C ALA A 422 -4.76 18.01 27.69
N VAL A 423 -6.09 18.07 27.62
CA VAL A 423 -6.84 19.24 28.14
C VAL A 423 -6.67 19.38 29.65
N ASN A 424 -6.75 18.28 30.40
CA ASN A 424 -6.54 18.30 31.85
C ASN A 424 -5.11 18.74 32.22
N PHE A 425 -4.10 18.29 31.47
CA PHE A 425 -2.70 18.68 31.68
C PHE A 425 -2.41 20.14 31.29
N LEU A 426 -3.08 20.67 30.25
CA LEU A 426 -2.82 22.01 29.73
C LEU A 426 -3.70 23.11 30.37
N LYS A 427 -4.80 22.77 31.05
CA LYS A 427 -5.62 23.73 31.81
C LYS A 427 -4.83 24.35 32.98
N PRO A 428 -5.08 25.63 33.35
CA PRO A 428 -5.92 26.62 32.69
C PRO A 428 -5.15 27.46 31.64
N ALA A 429 -4.02 26.96 31.09
CA ALA A 429 -3.14 27.75 30.24
C ALA A 429 -3.63 27.91 28.79
N ILE A 430 -4.63 27.12 28.38
CA ILE A 430 -5.15 27.06 27.02
C ILE A 430 -6.58 27.60 26.93
N VAL A 431 -6.86 28.31 25.85
CA VAL A 431 -8.23 28.58 25.39
C VAL A 431 -8.66 27.41 24.51
N VAL A 432 -9.94 27.07 24.50
CA VAL A 432 -10.50 26.10 23.55
C VAL A 432 -11.55 26.80 22.71
N GLY A 433 -11.57 26.47 21.42
CA GLY A 433 -12.53 26.97 20.45
C GLY A 433 -12.94 25.88 19.46
N THR A 434 -14.17 25.99 18.96
CA THR A 434 -14.72 25.14 17.92
C THR A 434 -14.39 25.71 16.55
N TYR A 435 -13.93 24.85 15.64
CA TYR A 435 -13.68 25.26 14.25
C TYR A 435 -14.99 25.36 13.47
N GLN A 436 -15.28 26.52 12.89
CA GLN A 436 -16.44 26.72 12.02
C GLN A 436 -16.07 26.43 10.56
N GLY A 437 -16.40 25.23 10.09
CA GLY A 437 -16.23 24.82 8.70
C GLY A 437 -15.75 23.37 8.54
N ALA A 438 -15.51 22.96 7.30
CA ALA A 438 -14.88 21.67 7.01
C ALA A 438 -13.37 21.75 7.32
N MET A 439 -12.97 21.29 8.50
CA MET A 439 -11.56 21.24 8.87
C MET A 439 -10.85 20.11 8.11
N SER A 440 -9.71 20.42 7.48
CA SER A 440 -8.89 19.43 6.79
C SER A 440 -7.74 18.91 7.68
N PRO A 441 -7.22 17.69 7.44
CA PRO A 441 -6.08 17.17 8.18
C PRO A 441 -4.86 18.10 8.13
N THR A 442 -4.38 18.53 9.29
CA THR A 442 -3.30 19.51 9.42
C THR A 442 -2.02 18.85 9.97
N ASN A 443 -0.90 18.98 9.26
CA ASN A 443 0.39 18.47 9.73
C ASN A 443 0.85 19.19 11.00
N CYS A 444 1.24 18.41 12.02
CA CYS A 444 1.98 18.94 13.15
C CYS A 444 3.40 19.37 12.74
N GLU A 445 3.78 20.61 13.02
CA GLU A 445 5.12 21.16 12.69
C GLU A 445 6.30 20.44 13.38
N VAL A 446 6.03 19.63 14.42
CA VAL A 446 7.07 18.96 15.24
C VAL A 446 7.29 17.49 14.85
N CYS A 447 6.20 16.73 14.67
CA CYS A 447 6.25 15.28 14.42
C CYS A 447 5.59 14.84 13.11
N SER A 448 5.06 15.77 12.32
CA SER A 448 4.38 15.51 11.04
C SER A 448 3.04 14.74 11.11
N LYS A 449 2.49 14.45 12.31
CA LYS A 449 1.14 13.86 12.46
C LYS A 449 0.08 14.67 11.70
N LEU A 450 -0.78 14.00 10.94
CA LEU A 450 -2.02 14.59 10.40
C LEU A 450 -3.08 14.70 11.51
N CYS A 451 -3.28 15.90 12.03
CA CYS A 451 -4.23 16.22 13.10
C CYS A 451 -5.58 16.63 12.50
N TYR A 452 -6.68 16.00 12.90
CA TYR A 452 -8.02 16.21 12.33
C TYR A 452 -9.13 16.32 13.39
N LEU A 453 -9.04 15.65 14.55
CA LEU A 453 -10.01 15.83 15.63
C LEU A 453 -9.71 17.09 16.46
N SER A 454 -8.43 17.43 16.60
CA SER A 454 -8.01 18.66 17.28
C SER A 454 -6.65 19.15 16.82
N VAL A 455 -6.42 20.47 16.90
CA VAL A 455 -5.13 21.11 16.57
C VAL A 455 -4.79 22.12 17.66
N PHE A 456 -3.60 22.03 18.24
CA PHE A 456 -3.10 23.03 19.18
C PHE A 456 -2.24 24.08 18.44
N VAL A 457 -2.50 25.37 18.71
CA VAL A 457 -1.70 26.50 18.22
C VAL A 457 -1.28 27.38 19.38
N GLY A 458 0.02 27.47 19.64
CA GLY A 458 0.58 28.30 20.71
C GLY A 458 1.18 29.61 20.18
N ARG A 459 1.33 30.62 21.06
CA ARG A 459 1.94 31.92 20.69
C ARG A 459 3.34 31.82 20.04
N LYS A 460 4.07 30.73 20.29
CA LYS A 460 5.41 30.41 19.74
C LYS A 460 5.50 28.96 19.24
N PHE A 461 4.38 28.34 18.91
CA PHE A 461 4.27 26.94 18.51
C PHE A 461 3.20 26.90 17.41
N GLY A 462 3.58 26.65 16.16
CA GLY A 462 2.62 26.54 15.07
C GLY A 462 1.70 25.33 15.23
N PRO A 463 0.81 25.05 14.26
CA PRO A 463 -0.15 23.96 14.37
C PRO A 463 0.52 22.63 14.72
N GLY A 464 0.01 21.98 15.76
CA GLY A 464 0.60 20.74 16.27
C GLY A 464 -0.35 19.87 17.04
N CYS A 465 0.04 18.60 17.16
CA CYS A 465 -0.70 17.62 17.94
C CYS A 465 -0.56 17.88 19.45
N LEU A 466 -1.53 17.36 20.20
CA LEU A 466 -1.56 17.45 21.65
C LEU A 466 -0.33 16.83 22.32
N ASP A 467 0.19 15.71 21.82
CA ASP A 467 1.43 15.09 22.33
C ASP A 467 2.63 16.05 22.28
N CYS A 468 2.83 16.73 21.15
CA CYS A 468 3.91 17.69 21.00
C CYS A 468 3.68 18.97 21.80
N ALA A 469 2.42 19.40 21.98
CA ALA A 469 2.07 20.50 22.87
C ALA A 469 2.38 20.15 24.34
N MET A 470 1.94 18.98 24.82
CA MET A 470 2.26 18.46 26.16
C MET A 470 3.78 18.33 26.36
N GLY A 471 4.50 17.77 25.38
CA GLY A 471 5.97 17.68 25.41
C GLY A 471 6.64 19.05 25.51
N ALA A 472 6.20 20.03 24.74
CA ALA A 472 6.71 21.40 24.78
C ALA A 472 6.36 22.15 26.09
N ALA A 473 5.24 21.80 26.74
CA ALA A 473 4.89 22.30 28.06
C ALA A 473 5.76 21.66 29.16
N ARG A 474 5.94 20.33 29.14
CA ARG A 474 6.83 19.60 30.07
C ARG A 474 8.27 20.14 30.02
N ALA A 475 8.80 20.40 28.81
CA ALA A 475 10.14 20.95 28.60
C ALA A 475 10.35 22.37 29.18
N LYS A 476 9.28 23.12 29.49
CA LYS A 476 9.36 24.45 30.11
C LYS A 476 9.29 24.44 31.64
N GLY A 477 8.97 23.29 32.23
CA GLY A 477 8.81 23.13 33.68
C GLY A 477 7.71 24.03 34.29
N ALA A 478 7.70 24.11 35.62
CA ALA A 478 6.65 24.79 36.39
C ALA A 478 6.49 26.30 36.11
N ARG A 479 7.47 26.95 35.48
CA ARG A 479 7.49 28.41 35.23
C ARG A 479 6.94 28.82 33.85
N GLY A 480 6.68 27.89 32.93
CA GLY A 480 6.35 28.20 31.54
C GLY A 480 5.05 27.60 31.03
N LYS A 481 3.91 28.08 31.51
CA LYS A 481 2.57 27.73 30.99
C LYS A 481 2.51 27.92 29.47
N LEU A 482 2.18 26.86 28.73
CA LEU A 482 2.07 26.89 27.28
C LEU A 482 0.76 27.55 26.84
N GLN A 483 0.80 28.87 26.63
CA GLN A 483 -0.35 29.62 26.14
C GLN A 483 -0.63 29.36 24.66
N GLY A 484 -1.88 29.00 24.35
CA GLY A 484 -2.38 28.77 23.00
C GLY A 484 -3.87 28.49 22.96
N THR A 485 -4.37 28.27 21.75
CA THR A 485 -5.73 27.83 21.45
C THR A 485 -5.70 26.36 21.03
N LEU A 486 -6.58 25.56 21.62
CA LEU A 486 -6.92 24.24 21.12
C LEU A 486 -8.17 24.35 20.26
N TYR A 487 -8.02 24.06 18.97
CA TYR A 487 -9.13 23.96 18.02
C TYR A 487 -9.70 22.56 18.06
N ILE A 488 -11.02 22.44 18.20
CA ILE A 488 -11.77 21.18 18.19
C ILE A 488 -12.63 21.11 16.92
N ASN A 489 -12.54 19.99 16.22
CA ASN A 489 -13.40 19.68 15.08
C ASN A 489 -14.80 19.27 15.59
N PRO A 490 -15.91 19.86 15.09
CA PRO A 490 -17.28 19.47 15.46
C PRO A 490 -17.57 17.97 15.36
N LYS A 491 -16.87 17.26 14.45
CA LYS A 491 -16.93 15.79 14.32
C LYS A 491 -16.61 15.03 15.61
N LEU A 492 -15.82 15.61 16.52
CA LEU A 492 -15.57 15.01 17.83
C LEU A 492 -16.86 14.87 18.65
N LYS A 493 -17.72 15.89 18.68
CA LYS A 493 -19.01 15.85 19.40
C LYS A 493 -19.97 14.90 18.68
N GLU A 494 -20.22 15.18 17.40
CA GLU A 494 -21.17 14.46 16.53
C GLU A 494 -21.02 12.93 16.54
N ASN A 495 -19.79 12.43 16.50
CA ASN A 495 -19.51 11.00 16.45
C ASN A 495 -19.42 10.37 17.87
N THR A 496 -19.10 11.15 18.90
CA THR A 496 -19.14 10.67 20.29
C THR A 496 -20.58 10.52 20.78
N GLU A 497 -21.48 11.45 20.43
CA GLU A 497 -22.92 11.32 20.69
C GLU A 497 -23.51 10.08 20.02
N PHE A 498 -23.15 9.85 18.75
CA PHE A 498 -23.55 8.65 18.02
C PHE A 498 -23.06 7.36 18.68
N LEU A 499 -21.78 7.31 19.07
CA LEU A 499 -21.22 6.14 19.77
C LEU A 499 -21.89 5.87 21.11
N ASN A 500 -22.19 6.92 21.89
CA ASN A 500 -22.96 6.79 23.15
C ASN A 500 -24.38 6.25 22.92
N ALA A 501 -25.04 6.65 21.83
CA ALA A 501 -26.39 6.18 21.51
C ALA A 501 -26.42 4.70 21.07
N VAL A 502 -25.43 4.24 20.31
CA VAL A 502 -25.41 2.86 19.75
C VAL A 502 -24.65 1.86 20.61
N ARG A 503 -23.82 2.32 21.54
CA ARG A 503 -23.11 1.51 22.54
C ARG A 503 -23.15 2.20 23.91
N PRO A 504 -24.33 2.28 24.56
CA PRO A 504 -24.43 2.80 25.91
C PRO A 504 -23.54 1.97 26.85
N SER A 505 -22.73 2.65 27.65
CA SER A 505 -21.82 2.02 28.60
C SER A 505 -22.57 1.21 29.66
N SER A 506 -22.21 -0.06 29.83
CA SER A 506 -22.78 -0.96 30.83
C SER A 506 -22.30 -0.72 32.27
N GLY A 507 -21.49 0.32 32.48
CA GLY A 507 -21.01 0.80 33.78
C GLY A 507 -21.33 2.28 33.99
N GLY A 508 -21.55 2.68 35.24
CA GLY A 508 -22.16 3.97 35.61
C GLY A 508 -21.50 5.24 35.05
N ALA A 509 -22.32 6.30 34.99
CA ALA A 509 -22.10 7.54 34.23
C ALA A 509 -20.80 8.32 34.55
N GLU A 510 -20.18 8.12 35.72
CA GLU A 510 -18.94 8.79 36.10
C GLU A 510 -17.67 8.11 35.56
N SER A 511 -17.77 6.91 34.96
CA SER A 511 -16.60 6.16 34.48
C SER A 511 -16.25 6.46 33.01
N ASP A 512 -17.23 6.70 32.15
CA ASP A 512 -17.05 6.76 30.69
C ASP A 512 -16.31 8.02 30.19
N SER A 513 -15.27 7.79 29.38
CA SER A 513 -14.54 8.81 28.63
C SER A 513 -15.42 9.60 27.65
N PHE A 514 -16.45 8.99 27.07
CA PHE A 514 -17.33 9.65 26.09
C PHE A 514 -18.22 10.70 26.76
N SER A 515 -18.88 10.36 27.87
CA SER A 515 -19.64 11.34 28.68
C SER A 515 -18.75 12.47 29.21
N LYS A 516 -17.51 12.17 29.60
CA LYS A 516 -16.54 13.19 30.05
C LYS A 516 -16.14 14.17 28.95
N ILE A 517 -15.92 13.71 27.72
CA ILE A 517 -15.57 14.63 26.62
C ILE A 517 -16.78 15.43 26.15
N LEU A 518 -17.98 14.87 26.12
CA LEU A 518 -19.20 15.63 25.81
C LEU A 518 -19.46 16.71 26.87
N SER A 519 -19.40 16.35 28.16
CA SER A 519 -19.51 17.32 29.25
C SER A 519 -18.43 18.40 29.18
N LEU A 520 -17.19 18.06 28.83
CA LEU A 520 -16.14 19.04 28.59
C LEU A 520 -16.51 19.99 27.43
N ILE A 521 -16.96 19.44 26.29
CA ILE A 521 -17.40 20.20 25.10
C ILE A 521 -18.47 21.21 25.47
N ASP A 522 -19.52 20.76 26.17
CA ASP A 522 -20.69 21.56 26.51
C ASP A 522 -20.45 22.58 27.63
N SER A 523 -19.59 22.26 28.62
CA SER A 523 -19.35 23.13 29.77
C SER A 523 -18.22 24.16 29.55
N HIS A 524 -17.30 23.93 28.59
CA HIS A 524 -16.01 24.63 28.60
C HIS A 524 -15.40 25.01 27.23
N LEU A 525 -15.94 24.64 26.07
CA LEU A 525 -15.20 24.78 24.79
C LEU A 525 -15.69 25.85 23.79
N ILE A 526 -16.72 26.63 24.12
CA ILE A 526 -17.11 27.79 23.31
C ILE A 526 -16.72 29.07 24.05
N THR A 527 -15.61 29.68 23.61
CA THR A 527 -15.24 31.06 23.98
C THR A 527 -15.21 32.00 22.78
N ARG A 528 -14.94 31.48 21.59
CA ARG A 528 -15.00 32.19 20.29
C ARG A 528 -15.27 31.19 19.17
N ASP A 529 -16.14 31.55 18.25
CA ASP A 529 -16.21 30.93 16.93
C ASP A 529 -15.02 31.39 16.08
N VAL A 530 -14.39 30.47 15.34
CA VAL A 530 -13.25 30.78 14.47
C VAL A 530 -13.35 29.99 13.17
N THR A 531 -13.26 30.67 12.03
CA THR A 531 -13.37 30.09 10.69
C THR A 531 -12.04 29.61 10.10
N ASP A 532 -10.91 30.03 10.68
CA ASP A 532 -9.55 29.73 10.23
C ASP A 532 -8.63 29.40 11.41
N ILE A 533 -7.56 28.65 11.15
CA ILE A 533 -6.51 28.39 12.15
C ILE A 533 -5.60 29.62 12.26
N ASP A 534 -5.79 30.43 13.30
CA ASP A 534 -5.01 31.66 13.57
C ASP A 534 -3.53 31.37 13.91
N VAL A 535 -2.71 31.13 12.89
CA VAL A 535 -1.26 30.97 13.06
C VAL A 535 -0.60 32.34 13.33
N PRO A 536 0.08 32.54 14.49
CA PRO A 536 0.71 33.81 14.80
C PRO A 536 1.74 34.22 13.73
N LYS A 537 1.69 35.48 13.26
CA LYS A 537 2.52 35.98 12.13
C LYS A 537 4.04 35.72 12.24
N LYS A 538 4.57 35.49 13.45
CA LYS A 538 5.98 35.15 13.71
C LYS A 538 6.34 33.66 13.59
N ALA A 539 5.37 32.75 13.43
CA ALA A 539 5.62 31.30 13.33
C ALA A 539 5.94 30.81 11.90
N ARG A 540 5.68 31.62 10.85
CA ARG A 540 5.82 31.23 9.43
C ARG A 540 7.24 30.86 8.93
N SER A 541 8.25 30.77 9.79
CA SER A 541 9.67 30.63 9.41
C SER A 541 10.38 29.37 9.94
N ARG A 542 9.82 28.17 9.69
CA ARG A 542 10.57 26.90 9.63
C ARG A 542 9.79 25.82 8.87
N ARG A 543 10.07 25.64 7.57
CA ARG A 543 9.70 24.39 6.88
C ARG A 543 10.66 23.27 7.33
N PRO A 544 10.19 22.09 7.77
CA PRO A 544 11.05 20.94 8.02
C PRO A 544 11.74 20.50 6.73
N SER A 545 13.07 20.37 6.76
CA SER A 545 13.90 20.06 5.58
C SER A 545 13.96 18.58 5.20
N HIS A 546 12.94 17.79 5.55
CA HIS A 546 12.93 16.33 5.38
C HIS A 546 11.59 15.76 4.88
N CYS A 547 10.96 16.42 3.89
CA CYS A 547 10.04 15.69 3.02
C CYS A 547 10.85 14.81 2.05
N LEU A 548 10.51 13.52 1.96
CA LEU A 548 10.78 12.76 0.73
C LEU A 548 10.07 13.51 -0.43
N PRO A 549 10.70 13.64 -1.61
CA PRO A 549 10.10 14.42 -2.68
C PRO A 549 8.83 13.73 -3.21
N ARG A 550 7.66 14.37 -3.09
CA ARG A 550 6.55 14.11 -4.03
C ARG A 550 7.14 14.21 -5.44
N PRO A 551 6.96 13.22 -6.34
CA PRO A 551 7.47 13.30 -7.70
C PRO A 551 6.78 14.46 -8.42
N ARG A 552 7.49 15.58 -8.58
CA ARG A 552 7.07 16.67 -9.46
C ARG A 552 7.20 16.18 -10.91
N GLN A 553 6.14 15.59 -11.44
CA GLN A 553 5.91 15.65 -12.88
C GLN A 553 5.48 17.08 -13.19
N ALA A 554 6.26 17.77 -14.03
CA ALA A 554 5.88 19.07 -14.53
C ALA A 554 4.95 18.88 -15.73
N PHE A 555 3.64 19.07 -15.51
CA PHE A 555 2.71 19.35 -16.59
C PHE A 555 2.11 20.74 -16.37
N SER A 556 2.26 21.58 -17.39
CA SER A 556 1.63 22.89 -17.46
C SER A 556 0.22 22.70 -18.01
N SER A 557 -0.79 22.89 -17.15
CA SER A 557 -2.19 23.02 -17.57
C SER A 557 -2.81 24.18 -16.82
N ALA A 558 -2.82 25.36 -17.45
CA ALA A 558 -3.68 26.46 -17.01
C ALA A 558 -5.15 26.06 -17.29
N PRO A 559 -6.09 26.36 -16.38
CA PRO A 559 -7.50 26.01 -16.59
C PRO A 559 -8.14 26.95 -17.63
N PRO A 560 -9.01 26.44 -18.53
CA PRO A 560 -9.82 27.30 -19.37
C PRO A 560 -10.86 28.03 -18.53
N GLN A 561 -11.05 29.32 -18.79
CA GLN A 561 -12.12 30.11 -18.17
C GLN A 561 -13.45 29.86 -18.89
N HIS A 562 -14.51 29.62 -18.12
CA HIS A 562 -15.88 29.68 -18.62
C HIS A 562 -16.24 31.11 -19.01
N VAL A 563 -16.88 31.28 -20.17
CA VAL A 563 -17.61 32.51 -20.54
C VAL A 563 -18.94 32.08 -21.17
N ASP A 564 -20.04 32.56 -20.61
CA ASP A 564 -21.39 32.30 -21.12
C ASP A 564 -21.70 33.11 -22.40
N PRO A 565 -22.66 32.67 -23.23
CA PRO A 565 -22.93 33.26 -24.53
C PRO A 565 -23.96 34.40 -24.45
N LEU A 566 -23.91 35.38 -25.37
CA LEU A 566 -25.06 36.12 -25.90
C LEU A 566 -24.69 37.04 -27.10
N GLN A 567 -25.54 36.99 -28.14
CA GLN A 567 -25.79 38.01 -29.20
C GLN A 567 -24.69 38.37 -30.23
N GLY A 568 -25.09 38.38 -31.52
CA GLY A 568 -24.31 38.87 -32.67
C GLY A 568 -24.51 40.38 -32.93
N PRO A 569 -24.34 40.93 -34.17
CA PRO A 569 -24.61 40.26 -35.47
C PRO A 569 -23.60 40.50 -36.63
N LEU A 570 -23.82 39.73 -37.72
CA LEU A 570 -23.65 40.04 -39.16
C LEU A 570 -22.53 41.01 -39.66
N ALA A 571 -21.65 40.47 -40.52
CA ALA A 571 -21.27 41.10 -41.80
C ALA A 571 -20.78 40.04 -42.81
N GLN A 572 -20.98 40.29 -44.11
CA GLN A 572 -20.66 39.39 -45.22
C GLN A 572 -19.18 39.48 -45.64
N VAL A 573 -18.66 38.45 -46.32
CA VAL A 573 -18.15 38.51 -47.72
C VAL A 573 -17.69 37.11 -48.19
N CYS A 574 -18.06 36.79 -49.43
CA CYS A 574 -17.58 35.69 -50.29
C CYS A 574 -17.55 36.29 -51.73
N PRO A 575 -17.00 35.64 -52.78
CA PRO A 575 -16.30 34.35 -52.87
C PRO A 575 -14.98 34.42 -53.68
N GLN A 576 -14.34 33.27 -53.99
CA GLN A 576 -14.08 32.79 -55.37
C GLN A 576 -13.28 31.46 -55.40
N THR A 577 -13.23 30.82 -56.58
CA THR A 577 -13.11 29.36 -56.83
C THR A 577 -11.83 28.96 -57.64
N PRO A 578 -11.56 27.66 -57.96
CA PRO A 578 -10.22 27.12 -58.24
C PRO A 578 -9.82 27.04 -59.74
N PRO A 579 -8.65 26.45 -60.07
CA PRO A 579 -8.55 25.14 -60.78
C PRO A 579 -7.41 24.22 -60.21
N ALA A 580 -7.14 22.96 -60.61
CA ALA A 580 -7.90 21.85 -61.27
C ALA A 580 -7.06 20.53 -61.21
N GLU A 581 -7.60 19.42 -61.76
CA GLU A 581 -7.02 18.24 -62.50
C GLU A 581 -5.51 17.85 -62.36
N ALA A 582 -5.05 16.59 -62.40
CA ALA A 582 -5.63 15.25 -62.68
C ALA A 582 -4.87 14.18 -61.80
N SER A 583 -4.72 12.86 -62.04
CA SER A 583 -5.05 11.90 -63.14
C SER A 583 -5.23 10.45 -62.60
N SER A 584 -5.23 9.43 -63.47
CA SER A 584 -5.35 7.99 -63.18
C SER A 584 -4.00 7.24 -63.12
N ASP A 585 -3.98 6.05 -62.50
CA ASP A 585 -3.92 4.79 -63.26
C ASP A 585 -4.09 3.53 -62.39
N SER A 586 -4.69 2.50 -62.99
CA SER A 586 -5.05 1.21 -62.38
C SER A 586 -4.37 0.07 -63.12
N LEU A 587 -3.85 -0.94 -62.40
CA LEU A 587 -3.50 -2.23 -62.99
C LEU A 587 -3.76 -3.38 -62.00
N THR A 588 -4.71 -4.23 -62.37
CA THR A 588 -5.01 -5.54 -61.77
C THR A 588 -4.37 -6.65 -62.62
N CYS A 589 -3.90 -7.72 -61.98
CA CYS A 589 -4.03 -9.08 -62.51
C CYS A 589 -3.81 -10.12 -61.42
N ASP A 590 -4.55 -11.22 -61.53
CA ASP A 590 -4.68 -12.30 -60.56
C ASP A 590 -3.50 -13.28 -60.56
N LEU A 591 -3.38 -14.08 -59.51
CA LEU A 591 -3.07 -15.52 -59.58
C LEU A 591 -3.58 -16.24 -58.31
N VAL A 592 -3.83 -17.54 -58.43
CA VAL A 592 -4.88 -18.25 -57.67
C VAL A 592 -4.34 -19.15 -56.54
N ASP A 593 -5.14 -19.30 -55.48
CA ASP A 593 -5.07 -20.34 -54.42
C ASP A 593 -5.16 -21.78 -55.03
N PRO A 594 -4.73 -22.88 -54.36
CA PRO A 594 -5.45 -23.36 -53.17
C PRO A 594 -4.59 -24.05 -52.08
N LEU A 595 -5.04 -23.99 -50.82
CA LEU A 595 -5.50 -25.17 -50.05
C LEU A 595 -5.96 -24.80 -48.63
N VAL A 596 -7.26 -24.93 -48.38
CA VAL A 596 -7.87 -24.92 -47.04
C VAL A 596 -8.64 -26.22 -46.90
N GLU A 597 -8.29 -27.06 -45.92
CA GLU A 597 -9.14 -28.15 -45.46
C GLU A 597 -9.59 -27.93 -44.01
N HIS A 598 -10.84 -28.26 -43.75
CA HIS A 598 -11.49 -28.09 -42.45
C HIS A 598 -11.07 -29.18 -41.46
N MET A 599 -10.90 -28.81 -40.19
CA MET A 599 -11.17 -29.72 -39.08
C MET A 599 -12.15 -29.08 -38.11
N VAL A 600 -13.37 -29.62 -38.10
CA VAL A 600 -14.40 -29.36 -37.09
C VAL A 600 -14.03 -30.15 -35.84
N ALA A 601 -14.11 -29.50 -34.67
CA ALA A 601 -13.92 -30.17 -33.38
C ALA A 601 -15.24 -30.19 -32.60
N GLU A 602 -15.79 -31.38 -32.39
CA GLU A 602 -16.90 -31.61 -31.47
C GLU A 602 -16.40 -31.81 -30.01
N PRO A 603 -17.25 -31.56 -29.00
CA PRO A 603 -16.82 -31.54 -27.60
C PRO A 603 -16.74 -32.95 -26.97
N LEU A 604 -15.73 -33.17 -26.13
CA LEU A 604 -15.60 -34.37 -25.30
C LEU A 604 -16.19 -34.12 -23.90
N GLU A 605 -17.15 -34.96 -23.50
CA GLU A 605 -17.62 -35.10 -22.12
C GLU A 605 -16.73 -36.07 -21.31
N PRO A 606 -16.75 -36.00 -19.96
CA PRO A 606 -15.72 -36.63 -19.13
C PRO A 606 -16.00 -38.10 -18.82
N GLN A 607 -14.98 -38.95 -18.97
CA GLN A 607 -14.99 -40.31 -18.43
C GLN A 607 -14.21 -40.41 -17.10
N THR A 608 -14.66 -41.32 -16.25
CA THR A 608 -14.35 -41.40 -14.83
C THR A 608 -13.02 -42.07 -14.51
N LEU A 609 -12.45 -41.67 -13.38
CA LEU A 609 -11.18 -42.15 -12.86
C LEU A 609 -11.36 -43.47 -12.07
N ASP A 610 -11.44 -44.61 -12.76
CA ASP A 610 -11.24 -45.95 -12.18
C ASP A 610 -11.13 -47.02 -13.28
N GLU A 611 -9.95 -47.15 -13.89
CA GLU A 611 -9.41 -48.40 -14.47
C GLU A 611 -7.97 -48.18 -14.97
N VAL A 612 -7.14 -49.23 -14.91
CA VAL A 612 -5.67 -49.28 -15.14
C VAL A 612 -4.80 -49.03 -13.89
N LEU A 613 -5.03 -49.85 -12.85
CA LEU A 613 -3.96 -50.31 -11.96
C LEU A 613 -3.54 -51.72 -12.41
N GLY A 614 -2.26 -51.90 -12.78
CA GLY A 614 -1.66 -53.24 -12.90
C GLY A 614 -0.88 -53.52 -14.18
N SER A 615 0.35 -53.01 -14.28
CA SER A 615 1.47 -53.78 -14.84
C SER A 615 2.81 -53.21 -14.40
N SER A 616 3.69 -54.09 -13.92
CA SER A 616 5.05 -53.75 -13.52
C SER A 616 5.92 -53.53 -14.77
N ILE A 617 6.63 -52.40 -14.86
CA ILE A 617 7.68 -52.19 -15.87
C ILE A 617 8.97 -51.76 -15.17
N THR A 618 9.96 -52.64 -15.26
CA THR A 618 11.32 -52.46 -14.74
C THR A 618 12.07 -51.41 -15.55
N ILE A 619 12.68 -50.42 -14.88
CA ILE A 619 13.53 -49.44 -15.54
C ILE A 619 14.92 -50.05 -15.75
N THR A 620 15.29 -50.29 -17.02
CA THR A 620 16.68 -50.51 -17.44
C THR A 620 17.18 -49.32 -18.25
N ASN A 621 18.11 -48.56 -17.66
CA ASN A 621 18.89 -47.54 -18.36
C ASN A 621 19.85 -48.25 -19.35
N PRO A 622 20.11 -47.69 -20.55
CA PRO A 622 21.44 -47.10 -20.73
C PRO A 622 21.51 -45.82 -21.59
N LEU A 623 22.45 -44.96 -21.17
CA LEU A 623 23.06 -43.78 -21.83
C LEU A 623 22.24 -42.47 -21.86
#